data_AF-T2KGR3-F1
#
_entry.id   AF-T2KGR3-F1
#
_cell.length_a   1.000
_cell.length_b   1.000
_cell.length_c   1.000
_cell.angle_alpha   90.00
_cell.angle_beta   90.00
_cell.angle_gamma   90.00
#
_symmetry.space_group_name_H-M   'P 1'
#
loop_
_entity.id
_entity.type
_entity.pdbx_description
1 polymer ?
#
loop_
_entity_poly.entity_id
_entity_poly.type
_entity_poly.pdbx_seq_one_letter_code
_entity_poly.pdbx_strand_id
1 'polypeptide(L)'
;VDIDWEFPGTCGFNPSCGASAADTPNFTGLMQEFRSQLDALGATTHKSYVLTFASPAGEANFSKIELNKVRRYVNFINLLCYDLYGAW
;
A
#
# COMPACT_ATOMS: atom_id res chain seq x y z
N VAL A 1 7.02 9.20 3.01
CA VAL A 1 6.79 8.55 1.71
C VAL A 1 5.39 8.00 1.72
N ASP A 2 4.69 8.12 0.60
CA ASP A 2 3.37 7.55 0.39
C ASP A 2 3.47 6.50 -0.72
N ILE A 3 2.93 5.31 -0.48
CA ILE A 3 2.97 4.22 -1.44
C ILE A 3 1.61 4.09 -2.13
N ASP A 4 1.61 4.23 -3.44
CA ASP A 4 0.40 4.19 -4.26
C ASP A 4 0.50 3.06 -5.28
N TRP A 5 0.34 1.82 -4.80
CA TRP A 5 0.30 0.64 -5.66
C TRP A 5 -1.16 0.32 -5.99
N GLU A 6 -1.52 0.45 -7.26
CA GLU A 6 -2.86 0.15 -7.78
C GLU A 6 -2.90 -1.10 -8.68
N PHE A 7 -3.28 -2.29 -8.20
CA PHE A 7 -3.43 -2.66 -6.78
C PHE A 7 -2.75 -4.00 -6.53
N PRO A 8 -2.33 -4.31 -5.29
CA PRO A 8 -1.80 -5.64 -4.97
C PRO A 8 -2.77 -6.75 -5.43
N GLY A 9 -2.29 -7.66 -6.28
CA GLY A 9 -3.04 -8.81 -6.76
C GLY A 9 -4.08 -8.49 -7.83
N THR A 10 -4.04 -7.31 -8.45
CA THR A 10 -4.83 -6.99 -9.65
C THR A 10 -4.10 -6.02 -10.57
N CYS A 11 -4.49 -6.00 -11.83
CA CYS A 11 -3.71 -5.33 -12.86
C CYS A 11 -4.11 -3.88 -13.20
N GLY A 12 -4.98 -3.24 -12.42
CA GLY A 12 -5.42 -1.87 -12.68
C GLY A 12 -5.78 -1.68 -14.15
N PHE A 13 -5.22 -0.64 -14.80
CA PHE A 13 -5.40 -0.37 -16.23
C PHE A 13 -4.52 -1.22 -17.18
N ASN A 14 -3.49 -1.90 -16.67
CA ASN A 14 -2.57 -2.68 -17.49
C ASN A 14 -2.82 -4.19 -17.34
N PRO A 15 -3.60 -4.84 -18.23
CA PRO A 15 -3.96 -6.25 -18.09
C PRO A 15 -2.77 -7.22 -18.14
N SER A 16 -1.58 -6.77 -18.54
CA SER A 16 -0.35 -7.57 -18.62
C SER A 16 0.66 -7.26 -17.50
N CYS A 17 0.22 -6.64 -16.39
CA CYS A 17 1.11 -6.23 -15.30
C CYS A 17 1.73 -7.39 -14.49
N GLY A 18 1.28 -8.63 -14.71
CA GLY A 18 1.79 -9.80 -13.99
C GLY A 18 1.30 -9.94 -12.54
N ALA A 19 0.17 -9.32 -12.19
CA ALA A 19 -0.42 -9.41 -10.86
C ALA A 19 -0.60 -10.87 -10.44
N SER A 20 -0.31 -11.15 -9.17
CA SER A 20 -0.34 -12.51 -8.62
C SER A 20 -0.83 -12.52 -7.18
N ALA A 21 -1.21 -13.70 -6.68
CA ALA A 21 -1.55 -13.87 -5.26
C ALA A 21 -0.37 -13.58 -4.32
N ALA A 22 0.87 -13.59 -4.82
CA ALA A 22 2.05 -13.24 -4.03
C ALA A 22 2.11 -11.74 -3.71
N ASP A 23 1.40 -10.90 -4.46
CA ASP A 23 1.40 -9.44 -4.25
C ASP A 23 0.82 -9.06 -2.88
N THR A 24 -0.14 -9.83 -2.37
CA THR A 24 -0.73 -9.61 -1.04
C THR A 24 0.32 -9.66 0.09
N PRO A 25 1.04 -10.78 0.29
CA PRO A 25 2.12 -10.82 1.29
C PRO A 25 3.33 -9.94 0.91
N ASN A 26 3.60 -9.75 -0.39
CA ASN A 26 4.69 -8.87 -0.83
C ASN A 26 4.42 -7.41 -0.45
N PHE A 27 3.19 -6.94 -0.56
CA PHE A 27 2.82 -5.59 -0.14
C PHE A 27 3.01 -5.41 1.36
N THR A 28 2.62 -6.41 2.18
CA THR A 28 2.92 -6.41 3.62
C THR A 28 4.42 -6.34 3.89
N GLY A 29 5.22 -7.14 3.19
CA GLY A 29 6.68 -7.12 3.29
C GLY A 29 7.29 -5.78 2.89
N LEU A 30 6.77 -5.16 1.83
CA LEU A 30 7.19 -3.84 1.37
C LEU A 30 6.95 -2.76 2.43
N MET A 31 5.77 -2.75 3.06
CA MET A 31 5.45 -1.79 4.14
C MET A 31 6.35 -2.00 5.35
N GLN A 32 6.61 -3.25 5.72
CA GLN A 32 7.52 -3.59 6.81
C GLN A 32 8.95 -3.10 6.52
N GLU A 33 9.45 -3.34 5.31
CA GLU A 33 10.80 -2.95 4.91
C GLU A 33 10.97 -1.43 4.87
N PHE A 34 10.01 -0.70 4.29
CA PHE A 34 10.03 0.75 4.33
C PHE A 34 10.02 1.30 5.75
N ARG A 35 9.19 0.75 6.64
CA ARG A 35 9.16 1.20 8.04
C ARG A 35 10.53 1.01 8.69
N SER A 36 11.15 -0.16 8.52
CA SER A 36 12.49 -0.48 9.03
C SER A 36 13.54 0.52 8.56
N GLN A 37 13.60 0.79 7.25
CA GLN A 37 14.57 1.72 6.68
C GLN A 37 14.33 3.17 7.10
N LEU A 38 13.07 3.60 7.17
CA LEU A 38 12.70 4.95 7.60
C LEU A 38 13.01 5.18 9.08
N ASP A 39 12.88 4.15 9.92
CA ASP A 39 13.27 4.20 11.32
C ASP A 39 14.78 4.27 11.48
N ALA A 40 15.53 3.48 10.71
CA ALA A 40 17.00 3.55 10.68
C ALA A 40 17.50 4.93 10.21
N LEU A 41 16.89 5.49 9.16
CA LEU A 41 17.19 6.85 8.71
C LEU A 41 16.81 7.90 9.76
N GLY A 42 15.68 7.72 10.44
CA GLY A 42 15.23 8.60 11.50
C GLY A 42 16.21 8.65 12.67
N ALA A 43 16.82 7.51 13.03
CA ALA A 43 17.83 7.41 14.06
C ALA A 43 19.13 8.19 13.73
N THR A 44 19.55 8.22 12.46
CA THR A 44 20.78 8.93 12.03
C THR A 44 20.55 10.41 11.77
N THR A 45 19.34 10.79 11.36
CA THR A 45 19.00 12.18 11.01
C THR A 45 18.28 12.93 12.13
N HIS A 46 17.95 12.26 13.22
CA HIS A 46 17.14 12.79 14.33
C HIS A 46 15.77 13.31 13.87
N LYS A 47 15.14 12.61 12.92
CA LYS A 47 13.82 12.97 12.36
C LYS A 47 12.87 11.77 12.44
N SER A 48 11.57 12.04 12.56
CA SER A 48 10.53 11.03 12.37
C SER A 48 10.01 11.10 10.94
N TYR A 49 10.05 9.98 10.24
CA TYR A 49 9.56 9.89 8.86
C TYR A 49 8.20 9.20 8.80
N VAL A 50 7.28 9.85 8.08
CA VAL A 50 5.93 9.34 7.83
C VAL A 50 5.94 8.33 6.69
N LEU A 51 5.28 7.20 6.92
CA LEU A 51 4.95 6.18 5.91
C LEU A 51 3.44 6.04 5.82
N THR A 52 2.91 6.16 4.61
CA THR A 52 1.48 6.04 4.31
C THR A 52 1.29 5.20 3.05
N PHE A 53 0.05 4.81 2.78
CA PHE A 53 -0.31 4.28 1.48
C PHE A 53 -1.73 4.70 1.10
N ALA A 54 -1.97 4.77 -0.21
CA ALA A 54 -3.28 4.95 -0.79
C ALA A 54 -3.97 3.58 -0.95
N SER A 55 -5.16 3.46 -0.37
CA SER A 55 -5.92 2.20 -0.33
C SER A 55 -7.18 2.31 -1.18
N PRO A 56 -7.51 1.30 -2.02
CA PRO A 56 -8.78 1.27 -2.73
C PRO A 56 -9.96 1.19 -1.74
N ALA A 57 -11.03 1.94 -2.00
CA ALA A 57 -12.27 1.85 -1.20
C ALA A 57 -13.14 0.63 -1.58
N GLY A 58 -12.98 0.08 -2.79
CA GLY A 58 -13.78 -1.05 -3.28
C GLY A 58 -13.30 -2.41 -2.76
N GLU A 59 -14.25 -3.24 -2.29
CA GLU A 59 -13.99 -4.57 -1.72
C GLU A 59 -13.14 -5.46 -2.64
N ALA A 60 -13.38 -5.38 -3.96
CA ALA A 60 -12.68 -6.18 -4.95
C ALA A 60 -11.15 -6.07 -4.84
N ASN A 61 -10.61 -4.91 -4.49
CA ASN A 61 -9.17 -4.69 -4.37
C ASN A 61 -8.72 -4.61 -2.91
N PHE A 62 -9.53 -4.00 -2.04
CA PHE A 62 -9.25 -3.92 -0.61
C PHE A 62 -9.07 -5.28 0.06
N SER A 63 -9.86 -6.29 -0.34
CA SER A 63 -9.78 -7.66 0.19
C SER A 63 -8.45 -8.36 -0.11
N LYS A 64 -7.63 -7.83 -1.03
CA LYS A 64 -6.30 -8.35 -1.37
C LYS A 64 -5.17 -7.74 -0.55
N ILE A 65 -5.47 -6.87 0.42
CA ILE A 65 -4.49 -6.24 1.31
C ILE A 65 -4.64 -6.82 2.72
N GLU A 66 -3.53 -7.24 3.34
CA GLU A 66 -3.52 -7.73 4.73
C GLU A 66 -3.54 -6.56 5.74
N LEU A 67 -4.63 -5.79 5.77
CA LEU A 67 -4.71 -4.56 6.55
C LEU A 67 -4.46 -4.74 8.05
N ASN A 68 -4.88 -5.89 8.60
CA ASN A 68 -4.61 -6.26 9.98
C ASN A 68 -3.10 -6.31 10.30
N LYS A 69 -2.26 -6.62 9.30
CA LYS A 69 -0.80 -6.63 9.38
C LYS A 69 -0.21 -5.28 8.96
N VAL A 70 -0.58 -4.77 7.78
CA VAL A 70 -0.03 -3.54 7.19
C VAL A 70 -0.19 -2.32 8.11
N ARG A 71 -1.32 -2.20 8.82
CA ARG A 71 -1.58 -1.07 9.74
C ARG A 71 -0.54 -0.88 10.84
N ARG A 72 0.30 -1.89 11.11
CA ARG A 72 1.37 -1.82 12.12
C ARG A 72 2.58 -1.03 11.64
N TYR A 73 2.74 -0.89 10.33
CA TYR A 73 3.92 -0.29 9.71
C TYR A 73 3.67 1.12 9.18
N VAL A 74 2.42 1.51 8.98
CA VAL A 74 2.09 2.83 8.42
C VAL A 74 1.52 3.77 9.49
N ASN A 75 1.71 5.07 9.29
CA ASN A 75 1.19 6.09 10.19
C ASN A 75 -0.32 6.29 10.02
N PHE A 76 -0.78 6.30 8.78
CA PHE A 76 -2.20 6.35 8.41
C PHE A 76 -2.39 5.84 6.98
N ILE A 77 -3.65 5.64 6.62
CA ILE A 77 -4.08 5.09 5.32
C ILE A 77 -4.95 6.14 4.65
N ASN A 78 -4.63 6.49 3.41
CA ASN A 78 -5.45 7.38 2.60
C ASN A 78 -6.45 6.52 1.81
N LEU A 79 -7.73 6.56 2.18
CA LEU A 79 -8.75 5.76 1.49
C LEU A 79 -9.25 6.50 0.23
N LEU A 80 -9.03 5.90 -0.94
CA LEU A 80 -9.42 6.41 -2.25
C LEU A 80 -10.96 6.31 -2.43
N CYS A 81 -11.70 7.25 -1.84
CA CYS A 81 -13.17 7.31 -1.84
C CYS A 81 -13.74 8.03 -3.07
N TYR A 82 -13.10 7.85 -4.22
CA TYR A 82 -13.48 8.43 -5.50
C TYR A 82 -13.32 7.36 -6.59
N ASP A 83 -13.64 7.72 -7.84
CA ASP A 83 -13.65 6.80 -8.99
C ASP A 83 -14.55 5.56 -8.79
N LEU A 84 -15.59 5.70 -7.97
CA LEU A 84 -16.58 4.64 -7.74
C LEU A 84 -17.50 4.43 -8.95
N TYR A 85 -17.69 5.47 -9.76
CA TYR A 85 -18.46 5.47 -11.00
C TYR A 85 -17.79 6.41 -12.00
N GLY A 86 -17.92 6.10 -13.29
CA GLY A 86 -17.49 6.96 -14.38
C GLY A 86 -17.91 6.41 -15.74
N ALA A 87 -17.39 7.00 -16.81
CA ALA A 87 -17.80 6.71 -18.19
C ALA A 87 -17.02 5.54 -18.85
N TRP A 88 -16.17 4.86 -18.07
CA TRP A 88 -15.43 3.66 -18.49
C TRP A 88 -16.32 2.41 -18.51
#